data_AF-F0Q580-F1
#
_entry.id   AF-F0Q580-F1
#
_cell.length_a   1.000
_cell.length_b   1.000
_cell.length_c   1.000
_cell.angle_alpha   90.00
_cell.angle_beta   90.00
_cell.angle_gamma   90.00
#
_symmetry.space_group_name_H-M   'P 1'
#
loop_
_entity.id
_entity.type
_entity.pdbx_description
1 polymer ?
#
loop_
_entity_poly.entity_id
_entity_poly.type
_entity_poly.pdbx_seq_one_letter_code
_entity_poly.pdbx_strand_id
1 'polypeptide(L)'
;MKFPLSLGFAAVSCLISLGAFAQTACPSGVAAGSALCGPSGGGGEAPPRPTGEWIKTWGAIATSPSSGDIGSSTGKFSEEEARQGAMQLCTKLGNSDCVVSHTYRNQCVAVVDSSKSTSGRAIGKIISAVSIPAAQERALEDCRKAGGTECKVRGTDCSKPYFHKY
;
A
#
# COMPACT_ATOMS: atom_id res chain seq x y z
N MET A 1 26.48 64.34 -65.25
CA MET A 1 25.68 65.07 -64.25
C MET A 1 25.77 64.31 -62.91
N LYS A 2 26.35 64.96 -61.86
CA LYS A 2 26.22 64.78 -60.38
C LYS A 2 26.29 63.34 -59.78
N PHE A 3 27.41 62.86 -59.19
CA PHE A 3 27.99 63.02 -57.82
C PHE A 3 27.24 62.24 -56.68
N PRO A 4 27.86 61.79 -55.55
CA PRO A 4 28.94 60.79 -55.41
C PRO A 4 28.91 59.95 -54.08
N LEU A 5 29.99 59.18 -53.89
CA LEU A 5 30.73 58.91 -52.63
C LEU A 5 30.16 57.91 -51.61
N SER A 6 30.95 56.85 -51.37
CA SER A 6 30.90 56.09 -50.12
C SER A 6 32.32 55.95 -49.57
N LEU A 7 32.47 56.31 -48.29
CA LEU A 7 33.68 56.28 -47.48
C LEU A 7 33.39 55.32 -46.32
N GLY A 8 34.32 54.42 -45.97
CA GLY A 8 34.19 53.62 -44.74
C GLY A 8 35.39 52.68 -44.57
N PHE A 9 36.42 53.09 -43.82
CA PHE A 9 36.65 52.86 -42.38
C PHE A 9 36.77 51.38 -41.98
N ALA A 10 38.00 50.99 -41.62
CA ALA A 10 38.40 49.66 -41.17
C ALA A 10 37.93 49.38 -39.74
N ALA A 11 37.59 48.11 -39.45
CA ALA A 11 37.33 47.62 -38.09
C ALA A 11 37.92 46.21 -37.89
N VAL A 12 38.74 46.08 -36.84
CA VAL A 12 39.43 44.87 -36.38
C VAL A 12 38.41 43.94 -35.69
N SER A 13 38.40 42.66 -36.08
CA SER A 13 37.45 41.64 -35.61
C SER A 13 38.03 40.80 -34.46
N CYS A 14 37.33 40.79 -33.32
CA CYS A 14 37.66 40.02 -32.13
C CYS A 14 36.83 38.71 -32.13
N LEU A 15 37.50 37.55 -32.19
CA LEU A 15 36.86 36.23 -32.22
C LEU A 15 36.43 35.82 -30.79
N ILE A 16 35.12 35.86 -30.52
CA ILE A 16 34.50 35.37 -29.29
C ILE A 16 33.97 33.95 -29.57
N SER A 17 34.53 32.92 -28.93
CA SER A 17 34.02 31.55 -28.98
C SER A 17 32.74 31.43 -28.17
N LEU A 18 31.59 31.38 -28.83
CA LEU A 18 30.32 31.02 -28.19
C LEU A 18 30.28 29.51 -27.92
N GLY A 19 30.20 29.12 -26.65
CA GLY A 19 29.90 27.74 -26.26
C GLY A 19 28.48 27.37 -26.70
N ALA A 20 28.35 26.31 -27.49
CA ALA A 20 27.06 25.76 -27.89
C ALA A 20 26.49 24.88 -26.76
N PHE A 21 25.47 25.38 -26.06
CA PHE A 21 24.71 24.58 -25.10
C PHE A 21 23.59 23.84 -25.83
N ALA A 22 23.75 22.54 -26.07
CA ALA A 22 22.65 21.67 -26.49
C ALA A 22 21.89 21.19 -25.25
N GLN A 23 20.65 21.65 -25.08
CA GLN A 23 19.76 21.24 -23.99
C GLN A 23 18.67 20.33 -24.60
N THR A 24 18.68 19.04 -24.27
CA THR A 24 17.72 18.05 -24.80
C THR A 24 16.76 17.63 -23.70
N ALA A 25 15.45 17.66 -23.97
CA ALA A 25 14.43 17.19 -23.04
C ALA A 25 13.98 15.76 -23.40
N CYS A 26 14.19 14.81 -22.49
CA CYS A 26 13.80 13.42 -22.66
C CYS A 26 12.62 13.08 -21.71
N PRO A 27 11.60 12.32 -22.16
CA PRO A 27 10.57 11.78 -21.27
C PRO A 27 11.17 10.91 -20.15
N SER A 28 10.48 10.80 -19.02
CA SER A 28 10.89 9.96 -17.89
C SER A 28 11.13 8.51 -18.32
N GLY A 29 12.31 7.97 -18.02
CA GLY A 29 12.71 6.61 -18.37
C GLY A 29 13.41 6.46 -19.73
N VAL A 30 13.61 7.55 -20.49
CA VAL A 30 14.35 7.55 -21.76
C VAL A 30 15.82 7.90 -21.54
N ALA A 31 16.72 7.10 -22.12
CA ALA A 31 18.17 7.34 -22.04
C ALA A 31 18.60 8.61 -22.80
N ALA A 32 19.62 9.31 -22.29
CA ALA A 32 20.19 10.49 -22.93
C ALA A 32 20.71 10.15 -24.34
N GLY A 33 20.39 10.99 -25.33
CA GLY A 33 20.75 10.78 -26.74
C GLY A 33 19.76 9.92 -27.55
N SER A 34 18.65 9.50 -26.94
CA SER A 34 17.56 8.83 -27.67
C SER A 34 16.90 9.76 -28.68
N ALA A 35 16.50 9.22 -29.83
CA ALA A 35 15.69 9.92 -30.83
C ALA A 35 14.29 10.33 -30.31
N LEU A 36 13.87 9.78 -29.17
CA LEU A 36 12.64 10.16 -28.46
C LEU A 36 12.80 11.46 -27.65
N CYS A 37 14.03 11.96 -27.49
CA CYS A 37 14.28 13.22 -26.85
C CYS A 37 14.05 14.37 -27.83
N GLY A 38 13.26 15.36 -27.43
CA GLY A 38 12.93 16.53 -28.24
C GLY A 38 13.76 17.77 -27.88
N PRO A 39 13.66 18.85 -28.68
CA PRO A 39 14.13 20.16 -28.28
C PRO A 39 13.47 20.58 -26.95
N SER A 40 14.23 21.15 -26.02
CA SER A 40 13.66 21.61 -24.75
C SER A 40 12.67 22.75 -24.98
N GLY A 41 11.37 22.44 -25.00
CA GLY A 41 10.33 23.44 -24.76
C GLY A 41 10.51 24.01 -23.36
N GLY A 42 10.41 25.33 -23.22
CA GLY A 42 10.85 26.08 -22.04
C GLY A 42 10.45 25.46 -20.69
N GLY A 43 11.44 25.37 -19.79
CA GLY A 43 11.26 25.34 -18.33
C GLY A 43 10.11 24.48 -17.80
N GLY A 44 9.98 23.25 -18.25
CA GLY A 44 9.06 22.30 -17.62
C GLY A 44 9.59 21.89 -16.24
N GLU A 45 8.76 22.03 -15.21
CA GLU A 45 9.05 21.51 -13.88
C GLU A 45 9.42 20.02 -13.94
N ALA A 46 10.45 19.61 -13.21
CA ALA A 46 10.89 18.22 -13.22
C ALA A 46 9.71 17.31 -12.81
N PRO A 47 9.54 16.13 -13.46
CA PRO A 47 8.47 15.22 -13.10
C PRO A 47 8.57 14.83 -11.62
N PRO A 48 7.43 14.67 -10.92
CA PRO A 48 7.42 14.33 -9.51
C PRO A 48 8.16 13.01 -9.28
N ARG A 49 9.12 13.03 -8.34
CA ARG A 49 9.87 11.83 -7.94
C ARG A 49 9.12 11.09 -6.84
N PRO A 50 9.08 9.75 -6.85
CA PRO A 50 8.53 9.00 -5.73
C PRO A 50 9.30 9.36 -4.46
N THR A 51 8.57 9.76 -3.42
CA THR A 51 9.14 10.11 -2.11
C THR A 51 9.27 8.90 -1.20
N GLY A 52 8.87 7.71 -1.66
CA GLY A 52 8.84 6.50 -0.88
C GLY A 52 8.05 5.38 -1.55
N GLU A 53 7.79 4.31 -0.79
CA GLU A 53 7.06 3.13 -1.21
C GLU A 53 6.01 2.69 -0.19
N TRP A 54 4.94 2.03 -0.65
CA TRP A 54 3.92 1.45 0.23
C TRP A 54 4.24 -0.01 0.53
N ILE A 55 4.51 -0.31 1.80
CA ILE A 55 4.77 -1.66 2.29
C ILE A 55 3.46 -2.25 2.82
N LYS A 56 3.01 -3.33 2.19
CA LYS A 56 1.86 -4.11 2.65
C LYS A 56 2.18 -4.80 3.97
N THR A 57 1.34 -4.58 4.97
CA THR A 57 1.44 -5.19 6.29
C THR A 57 0.54 -6.43 6.43
N TRP A 58 0.78 -7.18 7.49
CA TRP A 58 0.11 -8.41 7.85
C TRP A 58 -0.64 -8.30 9.18
N GLY A 59 -1.74 -9.03 9.27
CA GLY A 59 -2.44 -9.32 10.51
C GLY A 59 -2.72 -10.81 10.67
N ALA A 60 -2.96 -11.22 11.91
CA ALA A 60 -3.28 -12.59 12.28
C ALA A 60 -4.24 -12.62 13.48
N ILE A 61 -5.04 -13.68 13.52
CA ILE A 61 -5.95 -14.02 14.60
C ILE A 61 -5.56 -15.39 15.15
N ALA A 62 -5.45 -15.49 16.47
CA ALA A 62 -5.31 -16.74 17.19
C ALA A 62 -6.51 -16.96 18.10
N THR A 63 -6.94 -18.21 18.24
CA THR A 63 -8.11 -18.59 19.02
C THR A 63 -7.76 -19.76 19.92
N SER A 64 -8.29 -19.75 21.14
CA SER A 64 -8.31 -20.93 22.02
C SER A 64 -9.55 -21.77 21.72
N PRO A 65 -9.42 -23.03 21.27
CA PRO A 65 -10.56 -23.91 21.05
C PRO A 65 -11.38 -24.19 22.31
N SER A 66 -10.75 -24.22 23.49
CA SER A 66 -11.44 -24.54 24.74
C SER A 66 -12.23 -23.39 25.35
N SER A 67 -11.70 -22.16 25.33
CA SER A 67 -12.36 -20.99 25.93
C SER A 67 -13.09 -20.10 24.91
N GLY A 68 -12.69 -20.17 23.64
CA GLY A 68 -13.15 -19.24 22.60
C GLY A 68 -12.48 -17.86 22.66
N ASP A 69 -11.47 -17.68 23.51
CA ASP A 69 -10.71 -16.44 23.60
C ASP A 69 -9.90 -16.17 22.32
N ILE A 70 -9.68 -14.88 22.03
CA ILE A 70 -9.10 -14.42 20.77
C ILE A 70 -7.95 -13.47 21.03
N GLY A 71 -6.79 -13.78 20.45
CA GLY A 71 -5.67 -12.85 20.28
C GLY A 71 -5.61 -12.32 18.86
N SER A 72 -5.36 -11.02 18.69
CA SER A 72 -5.24 -10.37 17.37
C SER A 72 -3.99 -9.52 17.29
N SER A 73 -3.24 -9.61 16.20
CA SER A 73 -2.04 -8.80 15.93
C SER A 73 -2.08 -8.30 14.50
N THR A 74 -1.98 -6.99 14.32
CA THR A 74 -2.22 -6.32 13.03
C THR A 74 -1.10 -5.33 12.72
N GLY A 75 -0.85 -5.05 11.45
CA GLY A 75 0.12 -4.03 11.02
C GLY A 75 1.59 -4.48 11.11
N LYS A 76 1.85 -5.79 11.12
CA LYS A 76 3.22 -6.34 11.14
C LYS A 76 3.85 -6.35 9.75
N PHE A 77 5.17 -6.31 9.68
CA PHE A 77 5.87 -6.29 8.39
C PHE A 77 6.00 -7.69 7.79
N SER A 78 5.87 -8.74 8.59
CA SER A 78 5.82 -10.13 8.15
C SER A 78 4.61 -10.88 8.69
N GLU A 79 4.21 -11.94 7.98
CA GLU A 79 3.15 -12.84 8.46
C GLU A 79 3.55 -13.51 9.79
N GLU A 80 4.81 -13.93 9.93
CA GLU A 80 5.30 -14.60 11.13
C GLU A 80 5.23 -13.71 12.38
N GLU A 81 5.62 -12.44 12.28
CA GLU A 81 5.45 -11.48 13.38
C GLU A 81 3.96 -11.27 13.74
N ALA A 82 3.07 -11.28 12.74
CA ALA A 82 1.64 -11.19 12.99
C ALA A 82 1.15 -12.43 13.77
N ARG A 83 1.51 -13.62 13.30
CA ARG A 83 1.17 -14.91 13.92
C ARG A 83 1.66 -14.98 15.36
N GLN A 84 2.93 -14.67 15.60
CA GLN A 84 3.53 -14.67 16.93
C GLN A 84 2.83 -13.68 17.88
N GLY A 85 2.57 -12.46 17.41
CA GLY A 85 1.84 -11.46 18.21
C GLY A 85 0.43 -11.92 18.58
N ALA A 86 -0.30 -12.54 17.64
CA ALA A 86 -1.65 -13.04 17.89
C ALA A 86 -1.64 -14.19 18.92
N MET A 87 -0.70 -15.14 18.77
CA MET A 87 -0.48 -16.24 19.72
C MET A 87 -0.14 -15.71 21.12
N GLN A 88 0.81 -14.78 21.22
CA GLN A 88 1.21 -14.18 22.49
C GLN A 88 0.02 -13.51 23.20
N LEU A 89 -0.83 -12.78 22.46
CA LEU A 89 -2.00 -12.13 23.03
C LEU A 89 -3.05 -13.13 23.48
N CYS A 90 -3.29 -14.21 22.71
CA CYS A 90 -4.17 -15.28 23.13
C CYS A 90 -3.68 -15.97 24.42
N THR A 91 -2.39 -16.29 24.50
CA THR A 91 -1.80 -16.93 25.69
C THR A 91 -1.80 -16.00 26.90
N LYS A 92 -1.67 -14.68 26.72
CA LYS A 92 -1.81 -13.69 27.79
C LYS A 92 -3.19 -13.65 28.42
N LEU A 93 -4.23 -14.15 27.73
CA LEU A 93 -5.57 -14.32 28.30
C LEU A 93 -5.68 -15.57 29.20
N GLY A 94 -4.59 -16.35 29.37
CA GLY A 94 -4.54 -17.54 30.22
C GLY A 94 -4.73 -18.86 29.49
N ASN A 95 -4.77 -18.85 28.15
CA ASN A 95 -5.02 -20.03 27.33
C ASN A 95 -3.72 -20.72 26.91
N SER A 96 -3.66 -22.05 27.06
CA SER A 96 -2.50 -22.88 26.67
C SER A 96 -2.67 -23.56 25.31
N ASP A 97 -3.89 -23.60 24.77
CA ASP A 97 -4.29 -24.27 23.53
C ASP A 97 -4.50 -23.30 22.36
N CYS A 98 -3.97 -22.08 22.47
CA CYS A 98 -4.04 -21.08 21.41
C CYS A 98 -3.48 -21.63 20.09
N VAL A 99 -4.21 -21.40 18.99
CA VAL A 99 -3.77 -21.71 17.64
C VAL A 99 -4.05 -20.53 16.71
N VAL A 100 -3.18 -20.27 15.74
CA VAL A 100 -3.47 -19.27 14.69
C VAL A 100 -4.59 -19.80 13.82
N SER A 101 -5.74 -19.11 13.83
CA SER A 101 -6.94 -19.49 13.09
C SER A 101 -7.09 -18.74 11.77
N HIS A 102 -6.45 -17.57 11.62
CA HIS A 102 -6.55 -16.78 10.39
C HIS A 102 -5.34 -15.83 10.22
N THR A 103 -4.90 -15.62 8.98
CA THR A 103 -3.91 -14.58 8.61
C THR A 103 -4.40 -13.79 7.41
N TYR A 104 -4.00 -12.52 7.32
CA TYR A 104 -4.45 -11.61 6.26
C TYR A 104 -3.41 -10.54 5.95
N ARG A 105 -3.35 -10.08 4.69
CA ARG A 105 -2.36 -9.11 4.22
C ARG A 105 -3.04 -7.95 3.51
N ASN A 106 -2.77 -6.72 3.95
CA ASN A 106 -3.34 -5.52 3.34
C ASN A 106 -4.87 -5.57 3.16
N GLN A 107 -5.56 -6.08 4.18
CA GLN A 107 -6.99 -6.36 4.20
C GLN A 107 -7.55 -6.05 5.58
N CYS A 108 -8.88 -5.94 5.66
CA CYS A 108 -9.63 -5.93 6.91
C CYS A 108 -10.12 -7.33 7.25
N VAL A 109 -10.40 -7.58 8.53
CA VAL A 109 -10.91 -8.83 9.07
C VAL A 109 -12.12 -8.57 9.95
N ALA A 110 -13.07 -9.50 9.99
CA ALA A 110 -14.16 -9.54 10.93
C ALA A 110 -14.25 -10.93 11.57
N VAL A 111 -14.36 -10.96 12.90
CA VAL A 111 -14.65 -12.16 13.69
C VAL A 111 -16.11 -12.10 14.09
N VAL A 112 -16.86 -13.14 13.77
CA VAL A 112 -18.28 -13.32 14.11
C VAL A 112 -18.44 -14.63 14.86
N ASP A 113 -19.28 -14.61 15.90
CA ASP A 113 -19.70 -15.82 16.59
C ASP A 113 -21.22 -15.91 16.76
N SER A 114 -21.69 -17.11 17.07
CA SER A 114 -23.06 -17.38 17.51
C SER A 114 -23.02 -18.49 18.55
N SER A 115 -23.50 -18.20 19.76
CA SER A 115 -23.63 -19.20 20.83
C SER A 115 -24.82 -20.16 20.60
N LYS A 116 -25.77 -19.76 19.76
CA LYS A 116 -26.92 -20.59 19.35
C LYS A 116 -26.77 -21.01 17.90
N SER A 117 -27.00 -22.30 17.63
CA SER A 117 -27.08 -22.81 16.27
C SER A 117 -28.08 -23.95 16.15
N THR A 118 -28.48 -24.24 14.92
CA THR A 118 -29.33 -25.40 14.58
C THR A 118 -28.72 -26.73 15.02
N SER A 119 -27.39 -26.81 15.13
CA SER A 119 -26.66 -28.01 15.57
C SER A 119 -26.45 -28.11 17.08
N GLY A 120 -26.83 -27.07 17.85
CA GLY A 120 -26.55 -26.95 19.28
C GLY A 120 -25.09 -26.63 19.61
N ARG A 121 -24.20 -26.51 18.62
CA ARG A 121 -22.78 -26.12 18.80
C ARG A 121 -22.57 -24.63 18.56
N ALA A 122 -21.61 -24.02 19.25
CA ALA A 122 -21.17 -22.67 18.94
C ALA A 122 -20.57 -22.59 17.54
N ILE A 123 -20.79 -21.47 16.84
CA ILE A 123 -20.27 -21.23 15.49
C ILE A 123 -19.39 -20.00 15.53
N GLY A 124 -18.18 -20.11 15.02
CA GLY A 124 -17.28 -18.99 14.72
C GLY A 124 -17.02 -18.86 13.23
N LYS A 125 -16.84 -17.62 12.76
CA LYS A 125 -16.38 -17.28 11.41
C LYS A 125 -15.41 -16.11 11.48
N ILE A 126 -14.29 -16.23 10.75
CA ILE A 126 -13.28 -15.19 10.61
C ILE A 126 -13.10 -14.97 9.11
N ILE A 127 -13.43 -13.78 8.63
CA ILE A 127 -13.36 -13.48 7.19
C ILE A 127 -12.57 -12.20 6.99
N SER A 128 -11.70 -12.21 5.97
CA SER A 128 -11.01 -11.03 5.50
C SER A 128 -11.60 -10.49 4.20
N ALA A 129 -11.61 -9.17 4.06
CA ALA A 129 -12.07 -8.47 2.88
C ALA A 129 -11.35 -7.12 2.71
N VAL A 130 -11.66 -6.42 1.62
CA VAL A 130 -11.05 -5.12 1.28
C VAL A 130 -11.44 -3.99 2.25
N SER A 131 -12.52 -4.15 3.02
CA SER A 131 -13.02 -3.17 3.98
C SER A 131 -13.71 -3.86 5.16
N ILE A 132 -13.87 -3.14 6.27
CA ILE A 132 -14.60 -3.64 7.44
C ILE A 132 -16.04 -4.04 7.08
N PRO A 133 -16.85 -3.21 6.40
CA PRO A 133 -18.22 -3.59 6.04
C PRO A 133 -18.30 -4.87 5.21
N ALA A 134 -17.41 -5.02 4.21
CA ALA A 134 -17.38 -6.21 3.37
C ALA A 134 -16.96 -7.46 4.16
N ALA A 135 -16.04 -7.33 5.13
CA ALA A 135 -15.63 -8.44 6.00
C ALA A 135 -16.77 -8.86 6.94
N GLN A 136 -17.45 -7.88 7.55
CA GLN A 136 -18.57 -8.12 8.46
C GLN A 136 -19.76 -8.76 7.75
N GLU A 137 -20.16 -8.22 6.59
CA GLU A 137 -21.27 -8.75 5.80
C GLU A 137 -21.06 -10.22 5.46
N ARG A 138 -19.88 -10.56 4.91
CA ARG A 138 -19.52 -11.94 4.56
C ARG A 138 -19.41 -12.84 5.79
N ALA A 139 -18.79 -12.39 6.88
CA ALA A 139 -18.66 -13.18 8.10
C ALA A 139 -20.03 -13.48 8.73
N LEU A 140 -20.95 -12.52 8.73
CA LEU A 140 -22.31 -12.69 9.23
C LEU A 140 -23.12 -13.63 8.33
N GLU A 141 -22.98 -13.49 7.01
CA GLU A 141 -23.61 -14.39 6.05
C GLU A 141 -23.13 -15.84 6.24
N ASP A 142 -21.82 -16.05 6.30
CA ASP A 142 -21.23 -17.38 6.49
C ASP A 142 -21.57 -17.99 7.86
N CYS A 143 -21.72 -17.16 8.89
CA CYS A 143 -22.18 -17.61 10.20
C CYS A 143 -23.62 -18.14 10.13
N ARG A 144 -24.52 -17.42 9.44
CA ARG A 144 -25.91 -17.86 9.24
C ARG A 144 -26.00 -19.11 8.37
N LYS A 145 -25.22 -19.17 7.28
CA LYS A 145 -25.12 -20.37 6.42
C LYS A 145 -24.62 -21.60 7.16
N ALA A 146 -23.73 -21.42 8.13
CA ALA A 146 -23.27 -22.49 9.00
C ALA A 146 -24.32 -22.93 10.05
N GLY A 147 -25.48 -22.29 10.11
CA GLY A 147 -26.58 -22.61 11.03
C GLY A 147 -26.64 -21.75 12.29
N GLY A 148 -25.86 -20.66 12.36
CA GLY A 148 -25.87 -19.73 13.49
C GLY A 148 -27.15 -18.89 13.50
N THR A 149 -27.86 -18.86 14.63
CA THR A 149 -29.14 -18.15 14.75
C THR A 149 -29.01 -16.79 15.43
N GLU A 150 -27.92 -16.53 16.16
CA GLU A 150 -27.61 -15.24 16.80
C GLU A 150 -26.18 -14.78 16.44
N CYS A 151 -25.88 -14.70 15.14
CA CYS A 151 -24.59 -14.25 14.64
C CYS A 151 -24.29 -12.78 15.01
N LYS A 152 -23.22 -12.54 15.75
CA LYS A 152 -22.78 -11.22 16.22
C LYS A 152 -21.32 -10.97 15.87
N VAL A 153 -21.00 -9.73 15.51
CA VAL A 153 -19.60 -9.32 15.31
C VAL A 153 -18.93 -9.19 16.66
N ARG A 154 -17.84 -9.93 16.86
CA ARG A 154 -16.99 -9.89 18.07
C ARG A 154 -15.86 -8.88 17.95
N GLY A 155 -15.30 -8.72 16.76
CA GLY A 155 -14.19 -7.80 16.53
C GLY A 155 -13.92 -7.60 15.05
N THR A 156 -13.31 -6.47 14.74
CA THR A 156 -12.88 -6.09 13.39
C THR A 156 -11.56 -5.36 13.46
N ASP A 157 -10.71 -5.53 12.45
CA ASP A 157 -9.45 -4.79 12.34
C ASP A 157 -9.00 -4.69 10.87
N CYS A 158 -8.01 -3.85 10.57
CA CYS A 158 -7.42 -3.74 9.24
C CYS A 158 -5.91 -3.61 9.29
N SER A 159 -5.23 -4.46 8.51
CA SER A 159 -3.80 -4.31 8.26
C SER A 159 -3.59 -3.28 7.14
N LYS A 160 -3.42 -2.01 7.51
CA LYS A 160 -3.17 -0.93 6.56
C LYS A 160 -1.71 -0.93 6.10
N PRO A 161 -1.42 -0.60 4.82
CA PRO A 161 -0.05 -0.51 4.36
C PRO A 161 0.67 0.66 5.04
N TYR A 162 1.98 0.53 5.22
CA TYR A 162 2.86 1.54 5.78
C TYR A 162 3.60 2.26 4.65
N PHE A 163 3.62 3.59 4.65
CA PHE A 163 4.42 4.35 3.68
C PHE A 163 5.85 4.54 4.21
N HIS A 164 6.81 3.93 3.54
CA HIS A 164 8.23 4.09 3.81
C HIS A 164 8.79 5.21 2.94
N LYS A 165 9.19 6.32 3.58
CA LYS A 165 9.84 7.44 2.90
C LYS A 165 11.33 7.14 2.69
N TYR A 166 11.86 7.49 1.52
CA TYR A 166 13.31 7.44 1.24
C TYR A 166 14.08 8.56 1.95
#